data_AF-C7QIG8-F1
#
_entry.id   AF-C7QIG8-F1
#
_cell.length_a   1.000
_cell.length_b   1.000
_cell.length_c   1.000
_cell.angle_alpha   90.00
_cell.angle_beta   90.00
_cell.angle_gamma   90.00
#
_symmetry.space_group_name_H-M   'P 1'
#
loop_
_entity.id
_entity.type
_entity.pdbx_description
1 polymer ?
#
loop_
_entity_poly.entity_id
_entity_poly.type
_entity_poly.pdbx_seq_one_letter_code
_entity_poly.pdbx_strand_id
1 'polypeptide(L)'
;MTEVEDTVADAKPDFDAFEPGTVLLSGIVGSTAYGLAGPGSDVDRLGMFAAPTLTLLGLHTPRDSHVTTHPDVTFHEAAKLARLALGGNPTASELLWLPDDLYEHRTPLGEEAISLRMAFVSAPRVHDAYLGYATAQFRKLLSRDPTWTHRKIAKHARHLMRLVNQGHELYTTGHVTIRLPDPERYLAFGESVAADPEVARPFMADAEERFATARTVLPNEPDTAAAEDWLLRVRKVFWAG
;
A
#
# COMPACT_ATOMS: atom_id res chain seq x y z
N MET A 1 23.99 -30.88 18.72
CA MET A 1 22.65 -30.35 19.01
C MET A 1 22.91 -28.94 19.49
N THR A 2 22.90 -28.01 18.54
CA THR A 2 23.23 -26.61 18.77
C THR A 2 22.15 -25.85 18.02
N GLU A 3 21.27 -25.23 18.80
CA GLU A 3 20.24 -24.30 18.34
C GLU A 3 20.92 -23.18 17.55
N VAL A 4 20.48 -22.99 16.31
CA VAL A 4 20.77 -21.79 15.54
C VAL A 4 19.56 -20.89 15.76
N GLU A 5 19.73 -19.87 16.58
CA GLU A 5 18.74 -18.80 16.74
C GLU A 5 18.56 -18.09 15.39
N ASP A 6 17.38 -18.29 14.80
CA ASP A 6 16.91 -17.64 13.58
C ASP A 6 16.61 -16.16 13.89
N THR A 7 17.65 -15.33 13.87
CA THR A 7 17.56 -13.87 14.11
C THR A 7 17.67 -13.12 12.79
N VAL A 8 16.64 -13.20 11.95
CA VAL A 8 16.55 -12.34 10.73
C VAL A 8 15.20 -11.59 10.61
N ALA A 9 14.25 -11.76 11.53
CA ALA A 9 12.89 -11.25 11.33
C ALA A 9 12.58 -9.84 11.91
N ASP A 10 13.51 -9.17 12.59
CA ASP A 10 13.14 -8.04 13.48
C ASP A 10 13.97 -6.75 13.29
N ALA A 11 14.53 -6.53 12.09
CA ALA A 11 15.17 -5.26 11.78
C ALA A 11 14.12 -4.13 11.87
N LYS A 12 14.15 -3.38 12.97
CA LYS A 12 13.35 -2.17 13.16
C LYS A 12 13.65 -1.20 12.02
N PRO A 13 12.64 -0.45 11.52
CA PRO A 13 12.90 0.54 10.50
C PRO A 13 13.93 1.53 11.02
N ASP A 14 14.85 1.93 10.15
CA ASP A 14 15.90 2.88 10.48
C ASP A 14 15.27 4.26 10.68
N PHE A 15 14.75 4.47 11.90
CA PHE A 15 14.19 5.74 12.32
C PHE A 15 15.26 6.83 12.44
N ASP A 16 16.56 6.48 12.40
CA ASP A 16 17.64 7.46 12.45
C ASP A 16 17.70 8.29 11.14
N ALA A 17 17.05 7.82 10.07
CA ALA A 17 16.85 8.58 8.84
C ALA A 17 15.85 9.75 8.97
N PHE A 18 15.09 9.81 10.07
CA PHE A 18 14.10 10.85 10.33
C PHE A 18 14.51 11.66 11.56
N GLU A 19 14.19 12.95 11.57
CA GLU A 19 14.31 13.72 12.80
C GLU A 19 13.38 13.10 13.86
N PRO A 20 13.85 12.89 15.11
CA PRO A 20 13.02 12.32 16.16
C PRO A 20 11.67 13.04 16.29
N GLY A 21 10.57 12.28 16.24
CA GLY A 21 9.21 12.82 16.37
C GLY A 21 8.53 13.25 15.07
N THR A 22 9.18 13.10 13.91
CA THR A 22 8.57 13.45 12.61
C THR A 22 7.71 12.37 11.97
N VAL A 23 7.87 11.10 12.38
CA VAL A 23 7.00 10.01 11.90
C VAL A 23 5.60 10.18 12.47
N LEU A 24 4.61 10.24 11.59
CA LEU A 24 3.20 10.36 11.98
C LEU A 24 2.54 9.00 12.15
N LEU A 25 2.89 8.06 11.27
CA LEU A 25 2.24 6.76 11.14
C LEU A 25 3.21 5.76 10.50
N SER A 26 3.32 4.55 11.02
CA SER A 26 4.02 3.45 10.35
C SER A 26 3.44 2.10 10.70
N GLY A 27 3.60 1.13 9.81
CA GLY A 27 3.16 -0.24 10.05
C GLY A 27 3.76 -1.24 9.08
N ILE A 28 3.52 -2.50 9.41
CA ILE A 28 3.93 -3.66 8.62
C ILE A 28 2.94 -3.84 7.46
N VAL A 29 3.46 -3.94 6.24
CA VAL A 29 2.68 -4.08 5.00
C VAL A 29 3.09 -5.35 4.25
N GLY A 30 2.55 -5.53 3.05
CA GLY A 30 3.03 -6.55 2.14
C GLY A 30 2.67 -7.96 2.60
N SER A 31 3.49 -8.95 2.25
CA SER A 31 3.08 -10.36 2.39
C SER A 31 2.73 -10.76 3.82
N THR A 32 3.39 -10.15 4.82
CA THR A 32 3.08 -10.34 6.24
C THR A 32 1.69 -9.82 6.58
N ALA A 33 1.35 -8.59 6.17
CA ALA A 33 0.05 -7.99 6.43
C ALA A 33 -1.09 -8.78 5.76
N TYR A 34 -0.83 -9.31 4.57
CA TYR A 34 -1.77 -10.11 3.80
C TYR A 34 -1.93 -11.56 4.26
N GLY A 35 -1.14 -12.03 5.23
CA GLY A 35 -1.13 -13.44 5.65
C GLY A 35 -0.56 -14.38 4.57
N LEU A 36 0.28 -13.85 3.68
CA LEU A 36 0.93 -14.56 2.57
C LEU A 36 2.42 -14.82 2.81
N ALA A 37 2.96 -14.36 3.94
CA ALA A 37 4.35 -14.57 4.33
C ALA A 37 4.61 -16.06 4.63
N GLY A 38 5.67 -16.61 4.05
CA GLY A 38 6.24 -17.92 4.40
C GLY A 38 7.54 -17.79 5.20
N PRO A 39 8.18 -18.90 5.60
CA PRO A 39 9.32 -18.94 6.55
C PRO A 39 10.58 -18.12 6.20
N GLY A 40 10.68 -17.56 4.99
CA GLY A 40 11.79 -16.69 4.58
C GLY A 40 11.30 -15.41 3.92
N SER A 41 10.14 -14.89 4.34
CA SER A 41 9.62 -13.62 3.84
C SER A 41 10.15 -12.49 4.71
N ASP A 42 10.75 -11.50 4.08
CA ASP A 42 11.15 -10.26 4.74
C ASP A 42 9.90 -9.47 5.19
N VAL A 43 10.09 -8.62 6.20
CA VAL A 43 9.03 -7.75 6.73
C VAL A 43 9.09 -6.39 6.02
N ASP A 44 8.07 -6.13 5.19
CA ASP A 44 7.92 -4.87 4.47
C ASP A 44 7.31 -3.80 5.40
N ARG A 45 7.76 -2.55 5.31
CA ARG A 45 7.21 -1.43 6.09
C ARG A 45 6.83 -0.25 5.24
N LEU A 46 5.71 0.35 5.60
CA LEU A 46 5.24 1.61 5.03
C LEU A 46 5.05 2.63 6.15
N GLY A 47 5.39 3.88 5.87
CA GLY A 47 5.23 4.95 6.83
C GLY A 47 4.95 6.30 6.20
N MET A 48 4.57 7.21 7.08
CA MET A 48 4.26 8.60 6.80
C MET A 48 5.00 9.48 7.79
N PHE A 49 5.72 10.49 7.29
CA PHE A 49 6.40 11.46 8.13
C PHE A 49 6.04 12.89 7.73
N ALA A 50 6.23 13.84 8.64
CA ALA A 50 6.09 15.26 8.37
C ALA A 50 7.48 15.91 8.35
N ALA A 51 7.85 16.49 7.21
CA ALA A 51 9.03 17.35 7.18
C ALA A 51 8.75 18.65 7.97
N PRO A 52 9.75 19.22 8.67
CA PRO A 52 9.61 20.51 9.33
C PRO A 52 9.14 21.57 8.33
N THR A 53 8.09 22.32 8.67
CA THR A 53 7.41 23.18 7.68
C THR A 53 8.33 24.25 7.11
N LEU A 54 9.26 24.78 7.90
CA LEU A 54 10.23 25.76 7.41
C LEU A 54 11.13 25.21 6.30
N THR A 55 11.44 23.90 6.33
CA THR A 55 12.25 23.28 5.25
C THR A 55 11.49 23.19 3.93
N LEU A 56 10.16 23.05 3.98
CA LEU A 56 9.30 23.04 2.80
C LEU A 56 9.16 24.43 2.16
N LEU A 57 9.32 25.49 2.96
CA LEU A 57 9.25 26.89 2.50
C LEU A 57 10.62 27.45 2.06
N GLY A 58 11.70 26.72 2.34
CA GLY A 58 13.06 27.09 1.98
C GLY A 58 13.36 26.90 0.48
N LEU A 59 14.54 27.38 0.06
CA LEU A 59 15.01 27.24 -1.33
C LEU A 59 15.17 25.77 -1.78
N HIS A 60 15.43 24.87 -0.83
CA HIS A 60 15.62 23.45 -1.07
C HIS A 60 14.49 22.67 -0.41
N THR A 61 13.72 21.95 -1.22
CA THR A 61 12.67 21.08 -0.71
C THR A 61 13.28 19.80 -0.13
N PRO A 62 12.84 19.34 1.05
CA PRO A 62 13.24 18.04 1.59
C PRO A 62 12.84 16.90 0.65
N ARG A 63 13.47 15.73 0.83
CA ARG A 63 13.03 14.52 0.14
C ARG A 63 11.59 14.22 0.51
N ASP A 64 10.79 13.89 -0.49
CA ASP A 64 9.39 13.52 -0.31
C ASP A 64 9.22 12.02 0.00
N SER A 65 10.29 11.23 -0.11
CA SER A 65 10.28 9.80 0.18
C SER A 65 11.65 9.26 0.58
N HIS A 66 11.63 8.28 1.49
CA HIS A 66 12.77 7.47 1.87
C HIS A 66 12.43 6.02 1.52
N VAL A 67 13.28 5.38 0.71
CA VAL A 67 13.08 4.01 0.24
C VAL A 67 14.37 3.24 0.42
N THR A 68 14.30 2.11 1.11
CA THR A 68 15.40 1.15 1.24
C THR A 68 14.98 -0.21 0.70
N THR A 69 15.98 -0.98 0.28
CA THR A 69 15.82 -2.38 -0.10
C THR A 69 16.68 -3.21 0.84
N HIS A 70 16.13 -4.26 1.44
CA HIS A 70 16.78 -5.09 2.47
C HIS A 70 17.15 -4.32 3.77
N PRO A 71 16.18 -4.00 4.64
CA PRO A 71 14.75 -4.32 4.53
C PRO A 71 14.02 -3.39 3.55
N ASP A 72 12.90 -3.88 3.00
CA ASP A 72 12.00 -3.09 2.15
C ASP A 72 11.20 -2.12 3.03
N VAL A 73 11.63 -0.86 3.05
CA VAL A 73 10.99 0.21 3.84
C VAL A 73 10.68 1.37 2.91
N THR A 74 9.46 1.87 2.95
CA THR A 74 9.04 3.06 2.22
C THR A 74 8.35 4.03 3.16
N PHE A 75 8.85 5.26 3.23
CA PHE A 75 8.22 6.33 3.99
C PHE A 75 7.96 7.50 3.06
N HIS A 76 6.74 8.01 3.07
CA HIS A 76 6.33 9.17 2.27
C HIS A 76 6.09 10.37 3.18
N GLU A 77 6.50 11.54 2.71
CA GLU A 77 6.14 12.80 3.36
C GLU A 77 4.59 12.95 3.32
N ALA A 78 4.00 13.50 4.37
CA ALA A 78 2.55 13.59 4.58
C ALA A 78 1.77 14.11 3.35
N ALA A 79 2.27 15.16 2.68
CA ALA A 79 1.63 15.69 1.47
C ALA A 79 1.76 14.74 0.29
N LYS A 80 2.88 14.00 0.18
CA LYS A 80 3.03 12.99 -0.87
C LYS A 80 2.10 11.81 -0.64
N LEU A 81 2.01 11.30 0.59
CA LEU A 81 1.08 10.22 0.90
C LEU A 81 -0.37 10.65 0.59
N ALA A 82 -0.78 11.84 1.03
CA ALA A 82 -2.10 12.39 0.71
C ALA A 82 -2.36 12.47 -0.79
N ARG A 83 -1.42 12.99 -1.59
CA ARG A 83 -1.54 13.04 -3.06
C ARG A 83 -1.64 11.65 -3.68
N LEU A 84 -0.86 10.69 -3.20
CA LEU A 84 -0.91 9.30 -3.68
C LEU A 84 -2.26 8.67 -3.34
N ALA A 85 -2.78 8.88 -2.13
CA ALA A 85 -4.09 8.38 -1.70
C ALA A 85 -5.23 9.03 -2.51
N LEU A 86 -5.22 10.35 -2.72
CA LEU A 86 -6.15 11.08 -3.60
C LEU A 86 -6.11 10.57 -5.05
N GLY A 87 -4.94 10.09 -5.49
CA GLY A 87 -4.74 9.46 -6.79
C GLY A 87 -5.24 8.01 -6.87
N GLY A 88 -5.73 7.42 -5.77
CA GLY A 88 -6.15 6.02 -5.70
C GLY A 88 -5.00 5.02 -5.62
N ASN A 89 -3.79 5.44 -5.26
CA ASN A 89 -2.62 4.56 -5.23
C ASN A 89 -2.80 3.44 -4.19
N PRO A 90 -2.91 2.16 -4.60
CA PRO A 90 -3.22 1.06 -3.69
C PRO A 90 -2.08 0.73 -2.73
N THR A 91 -0.83 0.94 -3.14
CA THR A 91 0.34 0.64 -2.31
C THR A 91 0.52 1.66 -1.20
N ALA A 92 0.34 2.95 -1.49
CA ALA A 92 0.51 4.00 -0.49
C ALA A 92 -0.69 4.09 0.45
N SER A 93 -1.91 3.94 -0.08
CA SER A 93 -3.13 4.05 0.73
C SER A 93 -3.32 2.87 1.68
N GLU A 94 -2.70 1.72 1.44
CA GLU A 94 -2.69 0.55 2.33
C GLU A 94 -2.37 0.90 3.79
N LEU A 95 -1.46 1.87 4.03
CA LEU A 95 -1.13 2.35 5.37
C LEU A 95 -2.35 2.83 6.17
N LEU A 96 -3.36 3.40 5.50
CA LEU A 96 -4.57 3.94 6.14
C LEU A 96 -5.63 2.87 6.46
N TRP A 97 -5.38 1.62 6.05
CA TRP A 97 -6.32 0.50 6.18
C TRP A 97 -5.76 -0.67 7.00
N LEU A 98 -4.56 -0.53 7.58
CA LEU A 98 -3.96 -1.61 8.36
C LEU A 98 -4.84 -1.95 9.57
N PRO A 99 -4.91 -3.24 9.95
CA PRO A 99 -5.48 -3.64 11.22
C PRO A 99 -4.61 -3.14 12.39
N ASP A 100 -5.22 -2.92 13.55
CA ASP A 100 -4.59 -2.29 14.71
C ASP A 100 -3.28 -2.93 15.16
N ASP A 101 -3.17 -4.26 15.01
CA ASP A 101 -2.00 -5.04 15.42
C ASP A 101 -0.79 -4.89 14.48
N LEU A 102 -0.97 -4.31 13.30
CA LEU A 102 0.11 -4.08 12.33
C LEU A 102 0.66 -2.65 12.33
N TYR A 103 0.07 -1.74 13.11
CA TYR A 103 0.64 -0.41 13.31
C TYR A 103 1.75 -0.45 14.36
N GLU A 104 2.94 0.00 13.96
CA GLU A 104 4.12 0.11 14.84
C GLU A 104 4.23 1.50 15.50
N HIS A 105 3.74 2.53 14.81
CA HIS A 105 3.75 3.91 15.33
C HIS A 105 2.49 4.67 14.91
N ARG A 106 1.84 5.35 15.85
CA ARG A 106 0.64 6.18 15.63
C ARG A 106 0.68 7.44 16.47
N THR A 107 0.80 8.58 15.82
CA THR A 107 0.60 9.90 16.45
C THR A 107 -0.86 10.33 16.33
N PRO A 108 -1.34 11.33 17.09
CA PRO A 108 -2.68 11.90 16.89
C PRO A 108 -2.94 12.35 15.44
N LEU A 109 -1.95 12.95 14.77
CA LEU A 109 -2.08 13.35 13.36
C LEU A 109 -2.11 12.15 12.40
N GLY A 110 -1.44 11.05 12.74
CA GLY A 110 -1.54 9.78 12.01
C GLY A 110 -2.92 9.12 12.17
N GLU A 111 -3.47 9.13 13.39
CA GLU A 111 -4.82 8.66 13.67
C GLU A 111 -5.88 9.52 12.96
N GLU A 112 -5.69 10.84 12.91
CA GLU A 112 -6.54 11.72 12.09
C GLU A 112 -6.52 11.30 10.61
N ALA A 113 -5.35 10.99 10.04
CA ALA A 113 -5.26 10.53 8.65
C ALA A 113 -6.02 9.20 8.42
N ILE A 114 -5.90 8.25 9.35
CA ILE A 114 -6.66 7.00 9.32
C ILE A 114 -8.17 7.28 9.38
N SER A 115 -8.61 8.18 10.26
CA SER A 115 -10.03 8.57 10.38
C SER A 115 -10.57 9.22 9.09
N LEU A 116 -9.71 9.92 8.36
CA LEU A 116 -10.01 10.59 7.11
C LEU A 116 -9.82 9.70 5.87
N ARG A 117 -9.52 8.40 6.01
CA ARG A 117 -9.23 7.50 4.86
C ARG A 117 -10.28 7.56 3.74
N MET A 118 -11.55 7.75 4.09
CA MET A 118 -12.64 7.88 3.12
C MET A 118 -12.66 9.22 2.36
N ALA A 119 -12.08 10.28 2.92
CA ALA A 119 -11.91 11.56 2.23
C ALA A 119 -10.96 11.43 1.03
N PHE A 120 -10.00 10.50 1.07
CA PHE A 120 -9.01 10.36 0.00
C PHE A 120 -9.52 9.58 -1.23
N VAL A 121 -10.66 8.90 -1.14
CA VAL A 121 -11.11 7.96 -2.19
C VAL A 121 -12.26 8.53 -3.02
N SER A 122 -12.29 8.15 -4.29
CA SER A 122 -13.43 8.42 -5.19
C SER A 122 -13.60 7.28 -6.18
N ALA A 123 -14.81 7.09 -6.69
CA ALA A 123 -15.14 6.02 -7.61
C ALA A 123 -14.22 6.02 -8.84
N PRO A 124 -14.01 7.15 -9.56
CA PRO A 124 -13.16 7.13 -10.76
C PRO A 124 -11.71 6.80 -10.43
N ARG A 125 -11.16 7.37 -9.35
CA ARG A 125 -9.75 7.15 -8.96
C ARG A 125 -9.49 5.71 -8.53
N VAL A 126 -10.40 5.13 -7.74
CA VAL A 126 -10.28 3.73 -7.31
C VAL A 126 -10.42 2.79 -8.51
N HIS A 127 -11.42 2.99 -9.36
CA HIS A 127 -11.60 2.22 -10.59
C HIS A 127 -10.34 2.24 -11.45
N ASP A 128 -9.89 3.43 -11.84
CA ASP A 128 -8.80 3.59 -12.81
C ASP A 128 -7.45 3.15 -12.24
N ALA A 129 -7.17 3.48 -10.98
CA ALA A 129 -5.90 3.11 -10.37
C ALA A 129 -5.82 1.59 -10.18
N TYR A 130 -6.79 0.96 -9.52
CA TYR A 130 -6.70 -0.47 -9.22
C TYR A 130 -6.71 -1.33 -10.49
N LEU A 131 -7.60 -1.06 -11.45
CA LEU A 131 -7.58 -1.76 -12.75
C LEU A 131 -6.34 -1.43 -13.56
N GLY A 132 -5.84 -0.20 -13.52
CA GLY A 132 -4.60 0.20 -14.19
C GLY A 132 -3.38 -0.54 -13.66
N TYR A 133 -3.22 -0.61 -12.33
CA TYR A 133 -2.15 -1.38 -11.69
C TYR A 133 -2.30 -2.88 -11.97
N ALA A 134 -3.52 -3.43 -11.88
CA ALA A 134 -3.79 -4.83 -12.21
C ALA A 134 -3.41 -5.15 -13.66
N THR A 135 -3.85 -4.32 -14.60
CA THR A 135 -3.51 -4.45 -16.03
C THR A 135 -2.00 -4.41 -16.26
N ALA A 136 -1.28 -3.53 -15.55
CA ALA A 136 0.18 -3.48 -15.62
C ALA A 136 0.84 -4.76 -15.09
N GLN A 137 0.35 -5.35 -13.99
CA GLN A 137 0.83 -6.66 -13.50
C GLN A 137 0.54 -7.76 -14.52
N PHE A 138 -0.68 -7.80 -15.06
CA PHE A 138 -1.09 -8.78 -16.06
C PHE A 138 -0.22 -8.72 -17.32
N ARG A 139 0.03 -7.52 -17.88
CA ARG A 139 0.92 -7.35 -19.04
C ARG A 139 2.33 -7.86 -18.77
N LYS A 140 2.87 -7.63 -17.57
CA LYS A 140 4.19 -8.16 -17.18
C LYS A 140 4.20 -9.69 -17.05
N LEU A 141 3.12 -10.30 -16.57
CA LEU A 141 2.99 -11.76 -16.53
C LEU A 141 3.00 -12.34 -17.95
N LEU A 142 2.27 -11.71 -18.88
CA LEU A 142 2.21 -12.16 -20.28
C LEU A 142 3.48 -11.91 -21.08
N SER A 143 4.36 -10.98 -20.65
CA SER A 143 5.63 -10.75 -21.35
C SER A 143 6.61 -11.90 -21.23
N ARG A 144 6.35 -12.88 -20.33
CA ARG A 144 7.15 -14.10 -20.13
C ARG A 144 8.66 -13.81 -20.07
N ASP A 145 9.02 -12.84 -19.23
CA ASP A 145 10.41 -12.46 -19.02
C ASP A 145 11.24 -13.70 -18.59
N PRO A 146 12.22 -14.14 -19.38
CA PRO A 146 12.96 -15.37 -19.12
C PRO A 146 13.81 -15.30 -17.85
N THR A 147 14.04 -14.10 -17.30
CA THR A 147 14.75 -13.91 -16.03
C THR A 147 13.86 -14.17 -14.82
N TRP A 148 12.54 -14.28 -15.00
CA TRP A 148 11.61 -14.47 -13.90
C TRP A 148 11.54 -15.93 -13.49
N THR A 149 11.77 -16.16 -12.21
CA THR A 149 11.56 -17.47 -11.60
C THR A 149 10.06 -17.74 -11.41
N HIS A 150 9.69 -19.02 -11.30
CA HIS A 150 8.32 -19.44 -10.96
C HIS A 150 7.79 -18.71 -9.71
N ARG A 151 8.63 -18.57 -8.67
CA ARG A 151 8.29 -17.84 -7.44
C ARG A 151 7.98 -16.37 -7.71
N LYS A 152 8.76 -15.71 -8.57
CA LYS A 152 8.52 -14.30 -8.94
C LYS A 152 7.20 -14.16 -9.70
N ILE A 153 6.92 -15.02 -10.68
CA ILE A 153 5.66 -15.03 -11.42
C ILE A 153 4.48 -15.23 -10.45
N ALA A 154 4.56 -16.19 -9.54
CA ALA A 154 3.53 -16.45 -8.54
C ALA A 154 3.30 -15.26 -7.59
N LYS A 155 4.37 -14.53 -7.20
CA LYS A 155 4.24 -13.29 -6.39
C LYS A 155 3.54 -12.18 -7.18
N HIS A 156 3.87 -12.00 -8.46
CA HIS A 156 3.20 -11.03 -9.32
C HIS A 156 1.72 -11.35 -9.53
N ALA A 157 1.38 -12.64 -9.74
CA ALA A 157 0.00 -13.09 -9.86
C ALA A 157 -0.83 -12.88 -8.58
N ARG A 158 -0.25 -13.16 -7.40
CA ARG A 158 -0.88 -12.85 -6.11
C ARG A 158 -1.19 -11.36 -5.96
N HIS A 159 -0.23 -10.50 -6.33
CA HIS A 159 -0.43 -9.05 -6.30
C HIS A 159 -1.52 -8.61 -7.28
N LEU A 160 -1.54 -9.17 -8.49
CA LEU A 160 -2.60 -8.93 -9.46
C LEU A 160 -3.99 -9.22 -8.88
N MET A 161 -4.18 -10.41 -8.31
CA MET A 161 -5.46 -10.81 -7.72
C MET A 161 -5.86 -9.90 -6.56
N ARG A 162 -4.89 -9.52 -5.73
CA ARG A 162 -5.10 -8.60 -4.61
C ARG A 162 -5.60 -7.23 -5.07
N LEU A 163 -4.96 -6.64 -6.07
CA LEU A 163 -5.38 -5.35 -6.64
C LEU A 163 -6.84 -5.42 -7.12
N VAL A 164 -7.20 -6.44 -7.89
CA VAL A 164 -8.57 -6.58 -8.39
C VAL A 164 -9.57 -6.72 -7.24
N ASN A 165 -9.31 -7.62 -6.29
CA ASN A 165 -10.26 -7.91 -5.22
C ASN A 165 -10.42 -6.74 -4.24
N GLN A 166 -9.32 -6.14 -3.80
CA GLN A 166 -9.36 -4.98 -2.89
C GLN A 166 -9.94 -3.75 -3.57
N GLY A 167 -9.61 -3.50 -4.83
CA GLY A 167 -10.16 -2.38 -5.58
C GLY A 167 -11.68 -2.50 -5.70
N HIS A 168 -12.17 -3.70 -6.03
CA HIS A 168 -13.60 -3.95 -6.14
C HIS A 168 -14.31 -3.86 -4.77
N GLU A 169 -13.70 -4.39 -3.71
CA GLU A 169 -14.20 -4.25 -2.34
C GLU A 169 -14.32 -2.77 -1.94
N LEU A 170 -13.26 -1.98 -2.11
CA LEU A 170 -13.28 -0.55 -1.82
C LEU A 170 -14.34 0.18 -2.64
N TYR A 171 -14.42 -0.14 -3.93
CA TYR A 171 -15.39 0.46 -4.83
C TYR A 171 -16.85 0.21 -4.41
N THR A 172 -17.16 -0.98 -3.91
CA THR A 172 -18.53 -1.42 -3.59
C THR A 172 -18.91 -1.28 -2.12
N THR A 173 -17.95 -1.18 -1.21
CA THR A 173 -18.20 -1.18 0.24
C THR A 173 -17.60 0.01 0.97
N GLY A 174 -16.64 0.72 0.37
CA GLY A 174 -15.89 1.77 1.05
C GLY A 174 -14.88 1.21 2.06
N HIS A 175 -14.51 -0.07 1.95
CA HIS A 175 -13.56 -0.71 2.84
C HIS A 175 -12.48 -1.48 2.07
N VAL A 176 -11.30 -1.61 2.66
CA VAL A 176 -10.21 -2.45 2.17
C VAL A 176 -9.85 -3.45 3.26
N THR A 177 -9.99 -4.74 2.95
CA THR A 177 -9.50 -5.81 3.81
C THR A 177 -8.01 -6.04 3.54
N ILE A 178 -7.17 -5.83 4.56
CA ILE A 178 -5.73 -6.10 4.49
C ILE A 178 -5.44 -7.57 4.82
N ARG A 179 -5.90 -8.07 5.96
CA ARG A 179 -5.70 -9.47 6.31
C ARG A 179 -6.64 -10.35 5.49
N LEU A 180 -6.09 -11.07 4.50
CA LEU A 180 -6.90 -11.85 3.58
C LEU A 180 -7.65 -12.96 4.34
N PRO A 181 -8.97 -13.12 4.14
CA PRO A 181 -9.74 -14.15 4.81
C PRO A 181 -9.42 -15.56 4.29
N ASP A 182 -8.98 -15.67 3.04
CA ASP A 182 -8.58 -16.92 2.39
C ASP A 182 -7.25 -16.72 1.63
N PRO A 183 -6.10 -16.75 2.34
CA PRO A 183 -4.78 -16.60 1.70
C PRO A 183 -4.44 -17.75 0.74
N GLU A 184 -4.97 -18.95 0.99
CA GLU A 184 -4.70 -20.12 0.14
C GLU A 184 -5.22 -19.94 -1.28
N ARG A 185 -6.39 -19.31 -1.45
CA ARG A 185 -6.90 -18.95 -2.78
C ARG A 185 -5.92 -18.09 -3.58
N TYR A 186 -5.22 -17.16 -2.93
CA TYR A 186 -4.22 -16.32 -3.58
C TYR A 186 -2.95 -17.10 -3.92
N LEU A 187 -2.50 -17.97 -3.00
CA LEU A 187 -1.37 -18.87 -3.26
C LEU A 187 -1.66 -19.80 -4.45
N ALA A 188 -2.82 -20.46 -4.47
CA ALA A 188 -3.24 -21.36 -5.54
C ALA A 188 -3.39 -20.65 -6.90
N PHE A 189 -3.95 -19.44 -6.92
CA PHE A 189 -3.97 -18.60 -8.12
C PHE A 189 -2.55 -18.27 -8.59
N GLY A 190 -1.67 -17.91 -7.65
CA GLY A 190 -0.26 -17.64 -7.92
C GLY A 190 0.45 -18.81 -8.59
N GLU A 191 0.30 -20.02 -8.06
CA GLU A 191 0.89 -21.24 -8.64
C GLU A 191 0.32 -21.56 -10.02
N SER A 192 -1.00 -21.43 -10.20
CA SER A 192 -1.65 -21.70 -11.49
C SER A 192 -1.17 -20.75 -12.59
N VAL A 193 -1.07 -19.45 -12.29
CA VAL A 193 -0.58 -18.43 -13.23
C VAL A 193 0.92 -18.58 -13.49
N ALA A 194 1.68 -19.08 -12.52
CA ALA A 194 3.10 -19.32 -12.72
C ALA A 194 3.39 -20.56 -13.57
N ALA A 195 2.50 -21.55 -13.57
CA ALA A 195 2.53 -22.66 -14.51
C ALA A 195 2.09 -22.22 -15.92
N ASP A 196 1.03 -21.41 -16.03
CA ASP A 196 0.59 -20.81 -17.29
C ASP A 196 0.02 -19.39 -17.08
N PRO A 197 0.74 -18.33 -17.51
CA PRO A 197 0.28 -16.94 -17.37
C PRO A 197 -1.08 -16.64 -18.02
N GLU A 198 -1.51 -17.44 -19.00
CA GLU A 198 -2.81 -17.26 -19.67
C GLU A 198 -4.00 -17.53 -18.74
N VAL A 199 -3.80 -18.27 -17.62
CA VAL A 199 -4.82 -18.48 -16.58
C VAL A 199 -5.31 -17.14 -15.98
N ALA A 200 -4.47 -16.10 -15.99
CA ALA A 200 -4.87 -14.77 -15.50
C ALA A 200 -5.80 -14.01 -16.47
N ARG A 201 -5.92 -14.42 -17.74
CA ARG A 201 -6.75 -13.74 -18.74
C ARG A 201 -8.24 -13.74 -18.41
N PRO A 202 -8.90 -14.88 -18.17
CA PRO A 202 -10.31 -14.88 -17.78
C PRO A 202 -10.55 -14.14 -16.47
N PHE A 203 -9.59 -14.19 -15.53
CA PHE A 203 -9.66 -13.41 -14.29
C PHE A 203 -9.67 -11.89 -14.54
N MET A 204 -8.86 -11.40 -15.48
CA MET A 204 -8.87 -9.98 -15.86
C MET A 204 -10.14 -9.55 -16.58
N ALA A 205 -10.67 -10.39 -17.48
CA ALA A 205 -11.94 -10.09 -18.16
C ALA A 205 -13.11 -10.00 -17.16
N ASP A 206 -13.18 -10.94 -16.21
CA ASP A 206 -14.14 -10.91 -15.10
C ASP A 206 -13.95 -9.67 -14.20
N ALA A 207 -12.70 -9.26 -13.94
CA ALA A 207 -12.42 -8.04 -13.18
C ALA A 207 -13.00 -6.80 -13.86
N GLU A 208 -12.78 -6.62 -15.16
CA GLU A 208 -13.31 -5.50 -15.94
C GLU A 208 -14.84 -5.48 -15.93
N GLU A 209 -15.49 -6.64 -16.11
CA GLU A 209 -16.95 -6.78 -16.06
C GLU A 209 -17.52 -6.46 -14.67
N ARG A 210 -16.88 -6.96 -13.60
CA ARG A 210 -17.26 -6.66 -12.21
C ARG A 210 -17.25 -5.16 -11.94
N PHE A 211 -16.16 -4.46 -12.30
CA PHE A 211 -16.09 -3.01 -12.13
C PHE A 211 -17.11 -2.25 -13.00
N ALA A 212 -17.34 -2.70 -14.24
CA ALA A 212 -18.28 -2.04 -15.15
C ALA A 212 -19.76 -2.17 -14.71
N THR A 213 -20.11 -3.25 -14.01
CA THR A 213 -21.49 -3.54 -13.59
C THR A 213 -21.76 -3.25 -12.12
N ALA A 214 -20.73 -3.10 -11.31
CA ALA A 214 -20.85 -2.81 -9.89
C ALA A 214 -21.47 -1.44 -9.61
N ARG A 215 -22.31 -1.38 -8.57
CA ARG A 215 -22.76 -0.12 -7.99
C ARG A 215 -21.75 0.35 -6.94
N THR A 216 -21.20 1.54 -7.13
CA THR A 216 -20.27 2.13 -6.16
C THR A 216 -20.97 2.81 -4.98
N VAL A 217 -20.32 2.77 -3.81
CA VAL A 217 -20.65 3.62 -2.65
C VAL A 217 -19.76 4.85 -2.54
N LEU A 218 -18.72 4.94 -3.37
CA LEU A 218 -17.74 6.01 -3.32
C LEU A 218 -18.27 7.28 -4.01
N PRO A 219 -17.84 8.47 -3.57
CA PRO A 219 -18.20 9.71 -4.24
C PRO A 219 -17.52 9.83 -5.61
N ASN A 220 -18.03 10.73 -6.47
CA ASN A 220 -17.40 11.00 -7.77
C ASN A 220 -16.07 11.75 -7.66
N GLU A 221 -15.87 12.50 -6.57
CA GLU A 221 -14.65 13.26 -6.28
C GLU A 221 -14.20 13.00 -4.85
N PRO A 222 -12.88 12.96 -4.57
CA PRO A 222 -12.40 12.87 -3.20
C PRO A 222 -12.60 14.21 -2.48
N ASP A 223 -12.67 14.18 -1.15
CA ASP A 223 -12.75 15.39 -0.32
C ASP A 223 -11.33 15.97 -0.13
N THR A 224 -10.91 16.72 -1.14
CA THR A 224 -9.60 17.40 -1.14
C THR A 224 -9.51 18.48 -0.08
N ALA A 225 -10.63 19.08 0.34
CA ALA A 225 -10.65 20.08 1.39
C ALA A 225 -10.31 19.46 2.75
N ALA A 226 -10.89 18.30 3.08
CA ALA A 226 -10.55 17.57 4.31
C ALA A 226 -9.08 17.12 4.33
N ALA A 227 -8.55 16.67 3.18
CA ALA A 227 -7.15 16.30 3.04
C ALA A 227 -6.21 17.51 3.22
N GLU A 228 -6.55 18.65 2.64
CA GLU A 228 -5.80 19.91 2.77
C GLU A 228 -5.85 20.42 4.22
N ASP A 229 -7.02 20.44 4.85
CA ASP A 229 -7.18 20.88 6.24
C ASP A 229 -6.35 20.04 7.21
N TRP A 230 -6.34 18.72 7.01
CA TRP A 230 -5.46 17.81 7.77
C TRP A 230 -4.00 18.15 7.53
N LEU A 231 -3.57 18.32 6.28
CA LEU A 231 -2.19 18.64 5.95
C LEU A 231 -1.76 19.98 6.57
N LEU A 232 -2.63 20.99 6.56
CA LEU A 232 -2.37 22.29 7.18
C LEU A 232 -2.25 22.18 8.71
N ARG A 233 -3.00 21.27 9.37
CA ARG A 233 -2.80 20.96 10.80
C ARG A 233 -1.44 20.32 11.04
N VAL A 234 -1.02 19.37 10.19
CA VAL A 234 0.33 18.81 10.21
C VAL A 234 1.35 19.96 10.09
N ARG A 235 1.20 20.87 9.12
CA ARG A 235 2.13 22.00 8.95
C ARG A 235 2.22 22.93 10.15
N LYS A 236 1.11 23.16 10.85
CA LYS A 236 1.11 23.99 12.08
C LYS A 236 1.88 23.33 13.21
N VAL A 237 1.69 22.02 13.41
CA VAL A 237 2.41 21.27 14.45
C VAL A 237 3.91 21.25 14.18
N PHE A 238 4.31 21.04 12.93
CA PHE A 238 5.72 20.97 12.52
C PHE A 238 6.31 22.34 12.10
N TRP A 239 5.70 23.46 12.52
CA TRP A 239 6.14 24.79 12.10
C TRP A 239 7.48 25.22 12.71
N ALA A 240 7.74 24.89 13.97
CA ALA A 240 8.92 25.40 14.69
C ALA A 240 9.99 24.34 15.00
N GLY A 241 9.73 23.06 14.71
CA GLY A 241 10.49 21.95 15.30
C GLY A 241 10.03 21.69 16.73
#